data_AF-A0A6G0XWD8-F1
#
_entry.id   AF-A0A6G0XWD8-F1
#
_cell.length_a   1.000
_cell.length_b   1.000
_cell.length_c   1.000
_cell.angle_alpha   90.00
_cell.angle_beta   90.00
_cell.angle_gamma   90.00
#
_symmetry.space_group_name_H-M   'P 1'
#
loop_
_entity.id
_entity.type
_entity.pdbx_description
1 polymer ?
#
loop_
_entity_poly.entity_id
_entity_poly.type
_entity_poly.pdbx_seq_one_letter_code
_entity_poly.pdbx_strand_id
1 'polypeptide(L)'
;MIAVLAGIYDSDVVADSSTATCSGHGSCSGAPSFVCNCNSGWGGYDCSKRLCPTGRAWFDSPQADNVAHLSRVECSNVGNCDYRIGKCTCNPNFEGSACERLRCPNLCSQRGACKSLRQLAAAQEINGAPVPAVVYGSNPNAVATWDADSIFGCLCAKTTYVFGNAPRYSAFDCSDSASILSSSFDMMRTDPCPSGDDPWTQNQAQEVQSLDCTADGGTLTFAFRGYTTPPLLFSSNKQQLQNALQSLASIGYVGIDMPSGQLCTAASSRESIATLH
;
A
#
# COMPACT_ATOMS: atom_id res chain seq x y z
N MET A 1 61.66 15.19 40.09
CA MET A 1 60.27 15.72 40.11
C MET A 1 59.59 15.29 38.84
N ILE A 2 58.73 14.28 38.90
CA ILE A 2 57.78 13.95 37.84
C ILE A 2 56.43 13.90 38.54
N ALA A 3 55.59 14.89 38.28
CA ALA A 3 54.25 15.00 38.82
C ALA A 3 53.34 14.03 38.08
N VAL A 4 52.66 13.16 38.83
CA VAL A 4 51.60 12.28 38.32
C VAL A 4 50.34 13.12 38.19
N LEU A 5 49.84 13.31 36.97
CA LEU A 5 48.54 13.93 36.72
C LEU A 5 47.44 12.89 36.96
N ALA A 6 46.62 13.13 37.97
CA ALA A 6 45.43 12.36 38.29
C ALA A 6 44.38 12.50 37.19
N GLY A 7 43.76 11.38 36.84
CA GLY A 7 42.74 11.27 35.79
C GLY A 7 41.46 12.01 36.13
N ILE A 8 40.88 12.62 35.10
CA ILE A 8 39.48 13.05 35.09
C ILE A 8 38.71 11.90 34.45
N TYR A 9 38.17 11.01 35.28
CA TYR A 9 37.06 10.16 34.88
C TYR A 9 35.81 11.01 35.10
N ASP A 10 35.26 11.52 34.00
CA ASP A 10 33.93 12.12 33.98
C ASP A 10 32.91 10.99 34.18
N SER A 11 32.60 10.73 35.44
CA SER A 11 31.58 9.78 35.84
C SER A 11 30.20 10.43 35.79
N ASP A 12 29.71 10.68 34.58
CA ASP A 12 28.29 10.92 34.29
C ASP A 12 27.62 9.62 33.79
N VAL A 13 27.90 8.54 34.52
CA VAL A 13 27.11 7.30 34.45
C VAL A 13 25.89 7.47 35.34
N VAL A 14 24.79 7.88 34.71
CA VAL A 14 23.39 7.51 35.02
C VAL A 14 23.06 7.48 36.53
N ALA A 15 22.67 8.63 37.06
CA ALA A 15 21.90 8.70 38.29
C ALA A 15 20.49 8.10 38.07
N ASP A 16 20.37 6.78 38.17
CA ASP A 16 19.10 6.04 38.30
C ASP A 16 18.51 6.16 39.73
N SER A 17 18.72 7.31 40.37
CA SER A 17 18.14 7.63 41.68
C SER A 17 17.98 9.13 41.82
N SER A 18 17.07 9.71 41.03
CA SER A 18 16.65 11.09 41.28
C SER A 18 15.98 11.14 42.66
N THR A 19 16.62 11.81 43.62
CA THR A 19 16.03 12.18 44.91
C THR A 19 15.00 13.31 44.80
N ALA A 20 14.73 13.77 43.57
CA ALA A 20 13.75 14.78 43.27
C ALA A 20 12.33 14.27 43.57
N THR A 21 11.49 15.13 44.18
CA THR A 21 10.07 14.82 44.39
C THR A 21 9.41 14.44 43.06
N CYS A 22 8.73 13.28 43.04
CA CYS A 22 8.12 12.71 41.84
C CYS A 22 9.10 12.59 40.66
N SER A 23 10.34 12.19 40.98
CA SER A 23 11.44 11.98 40.04
C SER A 23 11.70 13.16 39.09
N GLY A 24 11.34 14.38 39.53
CA GLY A 24 11.44 15.60 38.72
C GLY A 24 10.43 15.68 37.55
N HIS A 25 9.46 14.77 37.50
CA HIS A 25 8.50 14.61 36.42
C HIS A 25 7.04 14.68 36.90
N GLY A 26 6.80 15.30 38.05
CA GLY A 26 5.46 15.53 38.55
C GLY A 26 5.42 16.42 39.78
N SER A 27 4.21 16.63 40.30
CA SER A 27 3.96 17.38 41.53
C SER A 27 3.33 16.48 42.59
N CYS A 28 3.82 16.56 43.84
CA CYS A 28 3.27 15.79 44.96
C CYS A 28 2.02 16.46 45.52
N SER A 29 0.94 15.70 45.71
CA SER A 29 -0.34 16.20 46.26
C SER A 29 -0.28 16.59 47.75
N GLY A 30 0.79 16.21 48.47
CA GLY A 30 0.94 16.46 49.90
C GLY A 30 0.00 15.62 50.77
N ALA A 31 -0.02 15.91 52.08
CA ALA A 31 -0.87 15.22 53.04
C ALA A 31 -2.37 15.41 52.69
N PRO A 32 -3.22 14.38 52.93
CA PRO A 32 -2.91 13.08 53.51
C PRO A 32 -2.48 12.00 52.48
N SER A 33 -2.53 12.29 51.18
CA SER A 33 -2.47 11.27 50.12
C SER A 33 -1.08 11.02 49.53
N PHE A 34 -0.20 12.02 49.52
CA PHE A 34 1.19 11.93 49.04
C PHE A 34 1.35 11.25 47.65
N VAL A 35 0.45 11.55 46.72
CA VAL A 35 0.44 11.00 45.36
C VAL A 35 1.19 11.92 44.41
N CYS A 36 2.00 11.35 43.53
CA CYS A 36 2.64 12.08 42.45
C CYS A 36 1.70 12.25 41.25
N ASN A 37 1.43 13.50 40.89
CA ASN A 37 0.70 13.87 39.68
C ASN A 37 1.71 14.11 38.56
N CYS A 38 1.84 13.13 37.67
CA CYS A 38 2.88 13.12 36.65
C CYS A 38 2.59 14.09 35.51
N ASN A 39 3.68 14.67 34.98
CA ASN A 39 3.66 15.47 33.77
C ASN A 39 3.28 14.62 32.55
N SER A 40 2.76 15.26 31.50
CA SER A 40 2.39 14.57 30.26
C SER A 40 3.54 13.72 29.71
N GLY A 41 3.24 12.47 29.36
CA GLY A 41 4.22 11.49 28.87
C GLY A 41 5.00 10.77 29.96
N TRP A 42 4.75 11.06 31.25
CA TRP A 42 5.32 10.37 32.39
C TRP A 42 4.24 9.69 33.24
N GLY A 43 4.62 8.62 33.93
CA GLY A 43 3.75 7.81 34.76
C GLY A 43 4.55 6.92 35.71
N GLY A 44 3.86 5.95 36.30
CA GLY A 44 4.36 5.21 37.46
C GLY A 44 4.07 5.95 38.76
N TYR A 45 4.37 5.29 39.88
CA TYR A 45 4.05 5.81 41.22
C TYR A 45 4.80 7.11 41.56
N ASP A 46 6.01 7.25 41.05
CA ASP A 46 6.93 8.36 41.30
C ASP A 46 7.23 9.17 40.02
N CYS A 47 6.46 8.97 38.94
CA CYS A 47 6.68 9.61 37.64
C CYS A 47 8.03 9.29 36.96
N SER A 48 8.71 8.22 37.35
CA SER A 48 9.98 7.80 36.73
C SER A 48 9.83 7.13 35.36
N LYS A 49 8.62 6.73 34.96
CA LYS A 49 8.39 5.95 33.74
C LYS A 49 7.85 6.83 32.62
N ARG A 50 8.44 6.76 31.42
CA ARG A 50 7.83 7.32 30.22
C ARG A 50 6.68 6.44 29.75
N LEU A 51 5.54 7.05 29.45
CA LEU A 51 4.37 6.34 28.93
C LEU A 51 4.62 5.93 27.47
N CYS A 52 4.32 4.68 27.14
CA CYS A 52 4.36 4.21 25.78
C CYS A 52 3.08 4.58 25.01
N PRO A 53 3.14 4.65 23.67
CA PRO A 53 1.97 4.90 22.87
C PRO A 53 0.95 3.76 23.02
N THR A 54 -0.32 4.13 22.95
CA THR A 54 -1.45 3.21 23.04
C THR A 54 -2.09 3.00 21.67
N GLY A 55 -2.35 1.76 21.32
CA GLY A 55 -3.06 1.37 20.10
C GLY A 55 -4.23 0.46 20.40
N ARG A 56 -5.00 0.12 19.36
CA ARG A 56 -6.14 -0.79 19.50
C ARG A 56 -5.64 -2.17 19.93
N ALA A 57 -6.23 -2.74 20.97
CA ALA A 57 -5.79 -4.02 21.51
C ALA A 57 -5.96 -5.17 20.49
N TRP A 58 -4.88 -5.90 20.22
CA TRP A 58 -4.95 -7.17 19.48
C TRP A 58 -5.65 -8.26 20.27
N PHE A 59 -5.52 -8.21 21.59
CA PHE A 59 -6.09 -9.17 22.51
C PHE A 59 -6.70 -8.42 23.69
N ASP A 60 -8.02 -8.52 23.85
CA ASP A 60 -8.74 -8.01 25.02
C ASP A 60 -9.88 -8.97 25.40
N SER A 61 -10.34 -8.86 26.64
CA SER A 61 -11.56 -9.55 27.04
C SER A 61 -12.76 -8.92 26.32
N PRO A 62 -13.69 -9.72 25.78
CA PRO A 62 -14.87 -9.19 25.12
C PRO A 62 -15.67 -8.34 26.10
N GLN A 63 -16.15 -7.18 25.65
CA GLN A 63 -16.94 -6.26 26.46
C GLN A 63 -18.44 -6.60 26.42
N ALA A 64 -18.89 -7.24 25.33
CA ALA A 64 -20.24 -7.74 25.12
C ALA A 64 -20.25 -8.74 23.95
N ASP A 65 -21.41 -9.34 23.67
CA ASP A 65 -21.62 -10.17 22.49
C ASP A 65 -21.23 -9.43 21.21
N ASN A 66 -20.30 -9.99 20.43
CA ASN A 66 -19.76 -9.40 19.20
C ASN A 66 -19.02 -8.06 19.39
N VAL A 67 -18.55 -7.76 20.61
CA VAL A 67 -17.79 -6.53 20.92
C VAL A 67 -16.45 -6.88 21.56
N ALA A 68 -15.38 -6.75 20.78
CA ALA A 68 -13.99 -6.92 21.20
C ALA A 68 -13.08 -5.94 20.43
N HIS A 69 -11.81 -5.85 20.82
CA HIS A 69 -10.77 -5.03 20.20
C HIS A 69 -11.12 -3.53 20.17
N LEU A 70 -11.88 -3.03 21.14
CA LEU A 70 -12.23 -1.61 21.23
C LEU A 70 -11.31 -0.82 22.15
N SER A 71 -10.66 -1.52 23.08
CA SER A 71 -9.78 -0.89 24.05
C SER A 71 -8.51 -0.34 23.37
N ARG A 72 -8.07 0.85 23.82
CA ARG A 72 -6.75 1.37 23.50
C ARG A 72 -5.82 1.09 24.67
N VAL A 73 -4.78 0.33 24.42
CA VAL A 73 -3.87 -0.20 25.44
C VAL A 73 -2.42 0.01 25.02
N GLU A 74 -1.54 0.05 26.01
CA GLU A 74 -0.11 0.19 25.80
C GLU A 74 0.41 -0.90 24.87
N CYS A 75 1.15 -0.49 23.84
CA CYS A 75 1.73 -1.41 22.85
C CYS A 75 0.72 -2.40 22.26
N SER A 76 -0.57 -2.02 22.20
CA SER A 76 -1.67 -2.80 21.63
C SER A 76 -1.78 -4.24 22.16
N ASN A 77 -1.29 -4.49 23.38
CA ASN A 77 -1.15 -5.83 23.99
C ASN A 77 -0.30 -6.82 23.16
N VAL A 78 0.53 -6.33 22.23
CA VAL A 78 1.39 -7.17 21.36
C VAL A 78 2.82 -6.61 21.24
N GLY A 79 3.28 -6.02 22.33
CA GLY A 79 4.66 -5.57 22.48
C GLY A 79 4.96 -5.24 23.93
N ASN A 80 6.23 -5.00 24.21
CA ASN A 80 6.70 -4.60 25.53
C ASN A 80 7.10 -3.13 25.51
N CYS A 81 6.66 -2.36 26.51
CA CYS A 81 7.06 -0.97 26.66
C CYS A 81 8.46 -0.86 27.28
N ASP A 82 9.37 -0.12 26.62
CA ASP A 82 10.57 0.38 27.28
C ASP A 82 10.25 1.73 27.94
N TYR A 83 9.91 1.67 29.23
CA TYR A 83 9.53 2.84 30.03
C TYR A 83 10.66 3.86 30.22
N ARG A 84 11.91 3.57 29.86
CA ARG A 84 12.99 4.57 29.93
C ARG A 84 12.90 5.57 28.79
N ILE A 85 12.44 5.12 27.63
CA ILE A 85 12.35 5.92 26.40
C ILE A 85 10.91 6.13 25.91
N GLY A 86 9.91 5.42 26.46
CA GLY A 86 8.51 5.53 26.07
C GLY A 86 8.22 4.93 24.69
N LYS A 87 8.92 3.84 24.33
CA LYS A 87 8.79 3.18 23.02
C LYS A 87 8.40 1.71 23.16
N CYS A 88 7.46 1.28 22.33
CA CYS A 88 7.08 -0.12 22.22
C CYS A 88 8.10 -0.93 21.41
N THR A 89 8.48 -2.08 21.93
CA THR A 89 9.17 -3.14 21.19
C THR A 89 8.14 -4.19 20.81
N CYS A 90 7.79 -4.24 19.53
CA CYS A 90 6.72 -5.11 19.03
C CYS A 90 7.15 -6.56 18.91
N ASN A 91 6.19 -7.47 19.13
CA ASN A 91 6.40 -8.89 18.85
C ASN A 91 6.62 -9.13 17.34
N PRO A 92 7.20 -10.28 16.94
CA PRO A 92 7.38 -10.61 15.54
C PRO A 92 6.08 -10.48 14.75
N ASN A 93 6.18 -9.94 13.54
CA ASN A 93 5.06 -9.64 12.62
C ASN A 93 4.16 -8.47 13.01
N PHE A 94 4.44 -7.73 14.09
CA PHE A 94 3.71 -6.53 14.44
C PHE A 94 4.59 -5.28 14.29
N GLU A 95 3.98 -4.17 13.92
CA GLU A 95 4.64 -2.88 13.78
C GLU A 95 3.66 -1.73 14.05
N GLY A 96 4.12 -0.51 13.85
CA GLY A 96 3.42 0.69 14.30
C GLY A 96 4.03 1.23 15.59
N SER A 97 3.64 2.44 15.97
CA SER A 97 4.21 3.10 17.15
C SER A 97 3.86 2.36 18.43
N ALA A 98 2.67 1.76 18.47
CA ALA A 98 2.12 0.97 19.55
C ALA A 98 1.90 -0.50 19.14
N CYS A 99 2.58 -1.00 18.10
CA CYS A 99 2.38 -2.38 17.60
C CYS A 99 0.94 -2.68 17.12
N GLU A 100 0.21 -1.64 16.72
CA GLU A 100 -1.21 -1.67 16.41
C GLU A 100 -1.56 -2.31 15.06
N ARG A 101 -0.56 -2.64 14.24
CA ARG A 101 -0.77 -3.22 12.92
C ARG A 101 0.13 -4.42 12.64
N LEU A 102 -0.38 -5.35 11.84
CA LEU A 102 0.41 -6.44 11.29
C LEU A 102 1.40 -5.88 10.27
N ARG A 103 2.63 -6.37 10.31
CA ARG A 103 3.68 -6.04 9.36
C ARG A 103 3.43 -6.77 8.04
N CYS A 104 3.60 -6.06 6.93
CA CYS A 104 3.60 -6.72 5.63
C CYS A 104 4.83 -7.64 5.47
N PRO A 105 4.64 -8.85 4.94
CA PRO A 105 5.71 -9.81 4.76
C PRO A 105 6.78 -9.24 3.82
N ASN A 106 8.06 -9.37 4.20
CA ASN A 106 9.23 -8.93 3.43
C ASN A 106 9.12 -7.51 2.84
N LEU A 107 8.35 -6.60 3.46
CA LEU A 107 8.07 -5.27 2.91
C LEU A 107 7.53 -5.34 1.46
N CYS A 108 6.71 -6.34 1.18
CA CYS A 108 6.17 -6.64 -0.14
C CYS A 108 7.25 -6.79 -1.21
N SER A 109 8.42 -7.32 -0.83
CA SER A 109 9.61 -7.51 -1.68
C SER A 109 10.06 -6.25 -2.42
N GLN A 110 9.67 -5.06 -1.94
CA GLN A 110 9.82 -3.77 -2.65
C GLN A 110 9.16 -3.76 -4.05
N ARG A 111 8.22 -4.68 -4.28
CA ARG A 111 7.48 -4.93 -5.53
C ARG A 111 5.97 -4.75 -5.34
N GLY A 112 5.58 -4.11 -4.25
CA GLY A 112 4.19 -3.84 -3.91
C GLY A 112 4.09 -2.78 -2.82
N ALA A 113 2.86 -2.40 -2.52
CA ALA A 113 2.56 -1.51 -1.42
C ALA A 113 1.95 -2.29 -0.25
N CYS A 114 2.43 -2.01 0.96
CA CYS A 114 1.80 -2.50 2.17
C CYS A 114 0.47 -1.76 2.40
N LYS A 115 -0.64 -2.49 2.44
CA LYS A 115 -2.00 -1.96 2.51
C LYS A 115 -2.83 -2.68 3.56
N SER A 116 -3.72 -1.97 4.24
CA SER A 116 -4.68 -2.60 5.15
C SER A 116 -5.71 -3.43 4.37
N LEU A 117 -6.40 -4.36 5.03
CA LEU A 117 -7.49 -5.13 4.39
C LEU A 117 -8.57 -4.22 3.78
N ARG A 118 -8.89 -3.09 4.44
CA ARG A 118 -9.80 -2.07 3.89
C ARG A 118 -9.32 -1.52 2.55
N GLN A 119 -8.03 -1.17 2.48
CA GLN A 119 -7.42 -0.62 1.28
C GLN A 119 -7.30 -1.67 0.17
N LEU A 120 -7.01 -2.93 0.53
CA LEU A 120 -6.96 -4.04 -0.41
C LEU A 120 -8.33 -4.33 -1.03
N ALA A 121 -9.39 -4.32 -0.23
CA ALA A 121 -10.76 -4.50 -0.72
C ALA A 121 -11.21 -3.37 -1.66
N ALA A 122 -10.79 -2.12 -1.38
CA ALA A 122 -11.05 -0.99 -2.26
C ALA A 122 -10.26 -1.02 -3.58
N ALA A 123 -9.15 -1.78 -3.63
CA ALA A 123 -8.23 -1.85 -4.77
C ALA A 123 -8.48 -3.06 -5.71
N GLN A 124 -9.69 -3.63 -5.67
CA GLN A 124 -10.03 -4.77 -6.51
C GLN A 124 -10.04 -4.42 -8.00
N GLU A 125 -9.65 -5.40 -8.80
CA GLU A 125 -9.71 -5.35 -10.26
C GLU A 125 -10.37 -6.62 -10.79
N ILE A 126 -11.19 -6.49 -11.83
CA ILE A 126 -11.67 -7.61 -12.64
C ILE A 126 -11.05 -7.45 -14.02
N ASN A 127 -10.36 -8.48 -14.51
CA ASN A 127 -9.64 -8.45 -15.78
C ASN A 127 -8.71 -7.24 -15.91
N GLY A 128 -8.02 -6.87 -14.82
CA GLY A 128 -7.10 -5.73 -14.76
C GLY A 128 -7.76 -4.35 -14.79
N ALA A 129 -9.09 -4.27 -14.86
CA ALA A 129 -9.86 -3.04 -14.77
C ALA A 129 -10.30 -2.79 -13.31
N PRO A 130 -10.10 -1.58 -12.77
CA PRO A 130 -10.64 -1.22 -11.47
C PRO A 130 -12.15 -1.40 -11.43
N VAL A 131 -12.66 -2.01 -10.37
CA VAL A 131 -14.10 -2.12 -10.10
C VAL A 131 -14.52 -1.11 -9.04
N PRO A 132 -15.82 -0.80 -8.89
CA PRO A 132 -16.30 0.02 -7.79
C PRO A 132 -15.75 -0.49 -6.45
N ALA A 133 -15.18 0.42 -5.66
CA ALA A 133 -14.48 0.05 -4.44
C ALA A 133 -15.41 -0.71 -3.49
N VAL A 134 -15.04 -1.94 -3.15
CA VAL A 134 -15.71 -2.69 -2.09
C VAL A 134 -15.16 -2.21 -0.76
N VAL A 135 -16.02 -1.61 0.06
CA VAL A 135 -15.63 -1.23 1.42
C VAL A 135 -15.75 -2.45 2.31
N TYR A 136 -14.63 -3.09 2.62
CA TYR A 136 -14.56 -4.07 3.69
C TYR A 136 -15.03 -3.40 5.00
N GLY A 137 -16.12 -3.93 5.59
CA GLY A 137 -16.80 -3.33 6.74
C GLY A 137 -18.03 -2.46 6.44
N SER A 138 -18.61 -2.51 5.23
CA SER A 138 -19.80 -1.74 4.82
C SER A 138 -21.15 -2.25 5.35
N ASN A 139 -21.19 -3.29 6.19
CA ASN A 139 -22.39 -3.59 6.98
C ASN A 139 -22.49 -2.57 8.13
N PRO A 140 -23.48 -1.65 8.15
CA PRO A 140 -23.44 -0.38 8.90
C PRO A 140 -23.39 -0.44 10.44
N ASN A 141 -23.35 -1.62 11.07
CA ASN A 141 -23.34 -1.77 12.54
C ASN A 141 -22.31 -2.79 13.08
N ALA A 142 -21.34 -3.25 12.29
CA ALA A 142 -20.39 -4.25 12.77
C ALA A 142 -19.16 -3.60 13.43
N VAL A 143 -19.17 -3.56 14.77
CA VAL A 143 -17.99 -3.38 15.65
C VAL A 143 -16.83 -4.33 15.27
N ALA A 144 -17.15 -5.38 14.49
CA ALA A 144 -16.37 -6.56 14.13
C ALA A 144 -15.32 -6.43 13.01
N THR A 145 -15.15 -5.30 12.31
CA THR A 145 -14.10 -5.19 11.27
C THR A 145 -12.85 -4.47 11.76
N TRP A 146 -12.41 -4.77 12.99
CA TRP A 146 -11.19 -4.21 13.54
C TRP A 146 -9.95 -4.56 12.70
N ASP A 147 -9.95 -5.76 12.13
CA ASP A 147 -8.95 -6.31 11.23
C ASP A 147 -8.82 -5.51 9.92
N ALA A 148 -9.87 -4.81 9.51
CA ALA A 148 -9.87 -3.95 8.32
C ALA A 148 -8.69 -2.97 8.29
N ASP A 149 -8.33 -2.43 9.46
CA ASP A 149 -7.30 -1.41 9.64
C ASP A 149 -6.12 -1.88 10.51
N SER A 150 -6.19 -3.10 11.06
CA SER A 150 -5.10 -3.71 11.84
C SER A 150 -4.35 -4.80 11.07
N ILE A 151 -4.99 -5.52 10.16
CA ILE A 151 -4.34 -6.52 9.30
C ILE A 151 -3.90 -5.85 7.99
N PHE A 152 -2.63 -6.07 7.65
CA PHE A 152 -2.03 -5.57 6.43
C PHE A 152 -1.54 -6.72 5.56
N GLY A 153 -1.57 -6.50 4.25
CA GLY A 153 -1.04 -7.39 3.24
C GLY A 153 -0.44 -6.60 2.09
N CYS A 154 0.06 -7.32 1.09
CA CYS A 154 0.75 -6.71 -0.03
C CYS A 154 -0.17 -6.52 -1.24
N LEU A 155 -0.32 -5.27 -1.67
CA LEU A 155 -0.86 -4.92 -2.99
C LEU A 155 0.29 -4.91 -3.99
N CYS A 156 0.45 -6.00 -4.73
CA CYS A 156 1.56 -6.14 -5.66
C CYS A 156 1.47 -5.20 -6.86
N ALA A 157 2.60 -4.62 -7.25
CA ALA A 157 2.71 -3.69 -8.37
C ALA A 157 2.53 -4.42 -9.71
N LYS A 158 2.10 -3.65 -10.73
CA LYS A 158 2.13 -4.08 -12.14
C LYS A 158 3.52 -3.86 -12.71
N THR A 159 4.00 -4.74 -13.58
CA THR A 159 5.21 -4.52 -14.37
C THR A 159 4.87 -3.93 -15.73
N THR A 160 5.80 -3.17 -16.30
CA THR A 160 5.69 -2.67 -17.68
C THR A 160 6.15 -3.76 -18.63
N TYR A 161 5.29 -4.18 -19.56
CA TYR A 161 5.60 -5.24 -20.52
C TYR A 161 5.33 -4.79 -21.95
N VAL A 162 6.13 -5.27 -22.92
CA VAL A 162 6.07 -4.84 -24.32
C VAL A 162 4.93 -5.50 -25.10
N PHE A 163 4.56 -6.73 -24.73
CA PHE A 163 3.51 -7.52 -25.40
C PHE A 163 2.47 -8.03 -24.39
N GLY A 164 1.19 -7.77 -24.66
CA GLY A 164 0.10 -8.22 -23.79
C GLY A 164 -0.15 -7.33 -22.57
N ASN A 165 -0.88 -7.86 -21.59
CA ASN A 165 -1.28 -7.11 -20.41
C ASN A 165 -0.13 -7.00 -19.40
N ALA A 166 0.08 -5.81 -18.84
CA ALA A 166 0.97 -5.55 -17.70
C ALA A 166 0.66 -6.50 -16.53
N PRO A 167 1.47 -7.55 -16.30
CA PRO A 167 1.19 -8.52 -15.25
C PRO A 167 1.52 -7.95 -13.87
N ARG A 168 0.89 -8.47 -12.82
CA ARG A 168 1.20 -8.12 -11.43
C ARG A 168 2.18 -9.13 -10.85
N TYR A 169 3.10 -8.68 -9.99
CA TYR A 169 3.82 -9.62 -9.13
C TYR A 169 2.83 -10.44 -8.31
N SER A 170 3.18 -11.70 -8.02
CA SER A 170 2.33 -12.63 -7.26
C SER A 170 3.02 -13.09 -5.98
N ALA A 171 2.44 -14.07 -5.28
CA ALA A 171 2.73 -14.43 -3.88
C ALA A 171 2.25 -13.40 -2.85
N PHE A 172 2.19 -13.87 -1.60
CA PHE A 172 1.72 -13.10 -0.44
C PHE A 172 2.60 -11.89 -0.12
N ASP A 173 3.84 -11.88 -0.59
CA ASP A 173 4.84 -10.82 -0.39
C ASP A 173 5.38 -10.23 -1.70
N CYS A 174 4.70 -10.48 -2.82
CA CYS A 174 5.10 -10.01 -4.17
C CYS A 174 6.47 -10.52 -4.64
N SER A 175 6.97 -11.63 -4.08
CA SER A 175 8.25 -12.23 -4.46
C SER A 175 8.18 -13.07 -5.74
N ASP A 176 7.01 -13.63 -6.06
CA ASP A 176 6.89 -14.49 -7.23
C ASP A 176 6.97 -13.67 -8.51
N SER A 177 7.95 -14.06 -9.32
CA SER A 177 8.00 -13.83 -10.74
C SER A 177 7.59 -15.13 -11.43
N ALA A 178 6.54 -15.13 -12.24
CA ALA A 178 6.23 -16.28 -13.08
C ALA A 178 7.41 -16.56 -14.01
N SER A 179 8.26 -17.51 -13.62
CA SER A 179 9.44 -17.93 -14.35
C SER A 179 9.00 -18.95 -15.39
N ILE A 180 9.05 -18.58 -16.67
CA ILE A 180 9.18 -19.55 -17.74
C ILE A 180 10.39 -19.13 -18.55
N LEU A 181 11.36 -20.05 -18.64
CA LEU A 181 12.67 -19.97 -19.30
C LEU A 181 13.82 -19.51 -18.40
N SER A 182 14.17 -20.39 -17.47
CA SER A 182 15.55 -20.65 -17.08
C SER A 182 16.37 -21.13 -18.29
N SER A 183 16.64 -20.25 -19.26
CA SER A 183 17.79 -20.40 -20.13
C SER A 183 18.90 -19.53 -19.57
N SER A 184 20.02 -20.17 -19.28
CA SER A 184 21.19 -19.75 -18.52
C SER A 184 21.99 -18.57 -19.09
N PHE A 185 21.32 -17.60 -19.72
CA PHE A 185 21.94 -16.39 -20.25
C PHE A 185 21.29 -15.08 -19.78
N ASP A 186 20.15 -15.11 -19.08
CA ASP A 186 19.50 -13.90 -18.54
C ASP A 186 19.42 -13.97 -17.00
N MET A 187 20.56 -13.75 -16.35
CA MET A 187 20.56 -13.41 -14.94
C MET A 187 19.99 -11.99 -14.80
N MET A 188 18.68 -11.88 -14.52
CA MET A 188 17.98 -10.74 -13.88
C MET A 188 16.61 -10.36 -14.52
N ARG A 189 15.79 -11.31 -14.97
CA ARG A 189 14.34 -11.03 -15.12
C ARG A 189 13.51 -11.87 -14.18
N THR A 190 13.09 -11.20 -13.12
CA THR A 190 12.10 -11.66 -12.13
C THR A 190 10.78 -10.95 -12.42
N ASP A 191 10.40 -10.79 -13.68
CA ASP A 191 9.12 -10.19 -14.04
C ASP A 191 8.09 -11.30 -14.30
N PRO A 192 6.83 -11.12 -13.87
CA PRO A 192 5.77 -12.08 -14.15
C PRO A 192 5.48 -12.09 -15.66
N CYS A 193 5.13 -13.26 -16.20
CA CYS A 193 4.70 -13.40 -17.58
C CYS A 193 3.42 -12.59 -17.83
N PRO A 194 3.31 -11.90 -18.97
CA PRO A 194 2.07 -11.24 -19.36
C PRO A 194 0.95 -12.28 -19.45
N SER A 195 -0.19 -11.95 -18.85
CA SER A 195 -1.41 -12.75 -18.96
C SER A 195 -2.20 -12.27 -20.16
N GLY A 196 -2.63 -13.17 -21.03
CA GLY A 196 -3.40 -12.84 -22.21
C GLY A 196 -3.48 -14.02 -23.15
N ASP A 197 -4.17 -13.82 -24.25
CA ASP A 197 -4.12 -14.76 -25.36
C ASP A 197 -2.72 -14.81 -25.96
N ASP A 198 -2.32 -15.97 -26.45
CA ASP A 198 -1.03 -16.15 -27.11
C ASP A 198 -1.09 -15.46 -28.48
N PRO A 199 -0.20 -14.52 -28.84
CA PRO A 199 -0.22 -13.90 -30.16
C PRO A 199 -0.15 -14.88 -31.35
N TRP A 200 0.25 -16.13 -31.13
CA TRP A 200 0.34 -17.17 -32.17
C TRP A 200 -0.87 -18.11 -32.25
N THR A 201 -1.92 -17.92 -31.45
CA THR A 201 -3.15 -18.71 -31.63
C THR A 201 -3.82 -18.40 -32.97
N GLN A 202 -4.05 -19.45 -33.77
CA GLN A 202 -4.67 -19.34 -35.09
C GLN A 202 -6.21 -19.22 -34.99
N ASN A 203 -6.84 -18.56 -35.97
CA ASN A 203 -8.30 -18.39 -36.10
C ASN A 203 -8.97 -17.54 -35.01
N GLN A 204 -8.29 -16.50 -34.52
CA GLN A 204 -8.87 -15.56 -33.57
C GLN A 204 -9.60 -14.41 -34.26
N ALA A 205 -10.71 -13.99 -33.66
CA ALA A 205 -11.38 -12.76 -34.06
C ALA A 205 -10.59 -11.57 -33.49
N GLN A 206 -10.32 -10.58 -34.34
CA GLN A 206 -9.73 -9.32 -33.89
C GLN A 206 -10.76 -8.55 -33.08
N GLU A 207 -10.32 -7.88 -32.02
CA GLU A 207 -11.18 -6.95 -31.29
C GLU A 207 -11.44 -5.73 -32.19
N VAL A 208 -12.71 -5.44 -32.45
CA VAL A 208 -13.16 -4.34 -33.31
C VAL A 208 -14.03 -3.39 -32.52
N GLN A 209 -13.61 -2.13 -32.44
CA GLN A 209 -14.37 -1.04 -31.85
C GLN A 209 -15.02 -0.21 -32.95
N SER A 210 -16.31 0.07 -32.82
CA SER A 210 -17.04 0.92 -33.76
C SER A 210 -17.24 2.30 -33.16
N LEU A 211 -16.78 3.32 -33.88
CA LEU A 211 -16.89 4.72 -33.49
C LEU A 211 -17.91 5.41 -34.40
N ASP A 212 -18.98 5.93 -33.82
CA ASP A 212 -19.98 6.72 -34.55
C ASP A 212 -19.69 8.22 -34.41
N CYS A 213 -19.30 8.84 -35.51
CA CYS A 213 -18.84 10.22 -35.58
C CYS A 213 -20.02 11.14 -35.92
N THR A 214 -20.67 11.70 -34.90
CA THR A 214 -21.83 12.61 -35.06
C THR A 214 -21.45 14.09 -35.01
N ALA A 215 -20.23 14.41 -34.56
CA ALA A 215 -19.68 15.75 -34.55
C ALA A 215 -18.84 16.02 -35.81
N ASP A 216 -18.61 17.30 -36.13
CA ASP A 216 -17.76 17.77 -37.23
C ASP A 216 -16.36 18.22 -36.75
N GLY A 217 -16.06 18.06 -35.47
CA GLY A 217 -14.76 18.39 -34.87
C GLY A 217 -14.68 18.07 -33.38
N GLY A 218 -13.55 18.44 -32.77
CA GLY A 218 -13.29 18.26 -31.33
C GLY A 218 -12.22 17.21 -31.03
N THR A 219 -12.24 16.71 -29.80
CA THR A 219 -11.29 15.71 -29.31
C THR A 219 -12.01 14.56 -28.61
N LEU A 220 -11.42 13.38 -28.65
CA LEU A 220 -11.86 12.21 -27.90
C LEU A 220 -10.68 11.56 -27.17
N THR A 221 -11.01 10.71 -26.20
CA THR A 221 -10.02 9.91 -25.45
C THR A 221 -10.49 8.47 -25.39
N PHE A 222 -9.55 7.53 -25.44
CA PHE A 222 -9.82 6.12 -25.20
C PHE A 222 -9.40 5.77 -23.77
N ALA A 223 -10.21 4.99 -23.08
CA ALA A 223 -9.91 4.50 -21.74
C ALA A 223 -9.87 2.97 -21.73
N PHE A 224 -8.83 2.41 -21.14
CA PHE A 224 -8.68 0.97 -20.95
C PHE A 224 -8.03 0.69 -19.60
N ARG A 225 -8.65 -0.19 -18.79
CA ARG A 225 -8.12 -0.64 -17.49
C ARG A 225 -7.67 0.50 -16.55
N GLY A 226 -8.43 1.60 -16.54
CA GLY A 226 -8.18 2.77 -15.69
C GLY A 226 -7.17 3.78 -16.25
N TYR A 227 -6.54 3.51 -17.40
CA TYR A 227 -5.69 4.46 -18.10
C TYR A 227 -6.46 5.13 -19.23
N THR A 228 -6.22 6.42 -19.44
CA THR A 228 -6.87 7.21 -20.48
C THR A 228 -5.82 7.84 -21.37
N THR A 229 -6.03 7.80 -22.69
CA THR A 229 -5.10 8.41 -23.64
C THR A 229 -5.05 9.93 -23.45
N PRO A 230 -3.96 10.58 -23.87
CA PRO A 230 -4.03 12.00 -24.17
C PRO A 230 -5.19 12.30 -25.15
N PRO A 231 -5.75 13.53 -25.15
CA PRO A 231 -6.78 13.91 -26.11
C PRO A 231 -6.30 13.72 -27.55
N LEU A 232 -7.05 12.94 -28.32
CA LEU A 232 -6.87 12.74 -29.75
C LEU A 232 -7.82 13.66 -30.50
N LEU A 233 -7.34 14.23 -31.61
CA LEU A 233 -8.19 15.06 -32.46
C LEU A 233 -9.20 14.16 -33.20
N PHE A 234 -10.36 14.72 -33.51
CA PHE A 234 -11.37 14.11 -34.36
C PHE A 234 -10.78 13.50 -35.65
N SER A 235 -9.84 14.19 -36.28
CA SER A 235 -9.18 13.76 -37.52
C SER A 235 -7.87 12.99 -37.30
N SER A 236 -7.60 12.48 -36.08
CA SER A 236 -6.34 11.81 -35.79
C SER A 236 -6.18 10.56 -36.66
N ASN A 237 -4.98 10.37 -37.20
CA ASN A 237 -4.66 9.24 -38.08
C ASN A 237 -4.29 7.97 -37.29
N LYS A 238 -4.16 6.86 -38.02
CA LYS A 238 -3.75 5.56 -37.48
C LYS A 238 -2.50 5.63 -36.59
N GLN A 239 -1.44 6.31 -37.01
CA GLN A 239 -0.20 6.39 -36.23
C GLN A 239 -0.40 7.15 -34.92
N GLN A 240 -1.20 8.22 -34.94
CA GLN A 240 -1.51 9.01 -33.75
C GLN A 240 -2.34 8.18 -32.76
N LEU A 241 -3.35 7.45 -33.23
CA LEU A 241 -4.13 6.55 -32.38
C LEU A 241 -3.24 5.44 -31.79
N GLN A 242 -2.43 4.79 -32.62
CA GLN A 242 -1.54 3.73 -32.17
C GLN A 242 -0.55 4.24 -31.11
N ASN A 243 0.09 5.39 -31.33
CA ASN A 243 0.98 5.99 -30.34
C ASN A 243 0.26 6.34 -29.03
N ALA A 244 -0.96 6.85 -29.11
CA ALA A 244 -1.75 7.19 -27.93
C ALA A 244 -2.16 5.95 -27.13
N LEU A 245 -2.58 4.87 -27.79
CA LEU A 245 -2.92 3.60 -27.12
C LEU A 245 -1.69 2.95 -26.48
N GLN A 246 -0.57 2.87 -27.20
CA GLN A 246 0.70 2.32 -26.67
C GLN A 246 1.34 3.20 -25.58
N SER A 247 0.82 4.41 -25.35
CA SER A 247 1.24 5.24 -24.21
C SER A 247 0.58 4.84 -22.89
N LEU A 248 -0.49 4.03 -22.95
CA LEU A 248 -1.16 3.54 -21.75
C LEU A 248 -0.34 2.41 -21.14
N ALA A 249 -0.01 2.47 -19.85
CA ALA A 249 0.75 1.42 -19.18
C ALA A 249 0.06 0.03 -19.19
N SER A 250 -1.24 -0.01 -19.47
CA SER A 250 -2.02 -1.24 -19.65
C SER A 250 -1.99 -1.83 -21.05
N ILE A 251 -1.42 -1.13 -22.03
CA ILE A 251 -1.32 -1.55 -23.44
C ILE A 251 0.16 -1.57 -23.82
N GLY A 252 0.65 -2.75 -24.24
CA GLY A 252 1.97 -2.88 -24.84
C GLY A 252 1.95 -2.44 -26.30
N TYR A 253 2.38 -3.33 -27.20
CA TYR A 253 2.24 -3.16 -28.64
C TYR A 253 0.80 -3.41 -29.09
N VAL A 254 0.31 -2.60 -30.03
CA VAL A 254 -0.98 -2.82 -30.70
C VAL A 254 -0.86 -2.45 -32.17
N GLY A 255 -1.28 -3.34 -33.06
CA GLY A 255 -1.53 -3.00 -34.45
C GLY A 255 -2.91 -2.37 -34.60
N ILE A 256 -3.05 -1.35 -35.43
CA ILE A 256 -4.34 -0.70 -35.68
C ILE A 256 -4.70 -0.85 -37.15
N ASP A 257 -5.92 -1.28 -37.46
CA ASP A 257 -6.52 -1.11 -38.77
C ASP A 257 -7.67 -0.09 -38.71
N MET A 258 -7.65 0.86 -39.64
CA MET A 258 -8.56 2.00 -39.73
C MET A 258 -8.87 2.26 -41.22
N PRO A 259 -9.94 1.68 -41.75
CA PRO A 259 -10.25 1.72 -43.17
C PRO A 259 -10.39 3.15 -43.74
N SER A 260 -10.90 4.12 -42.97
CA SER A 260 -11.00 5.50 -43.45
C SER A 260 -9.71 6.32 -43.28
N GLY A 261 -8.72 5.79 -42.55
CA GLY A 261 -7.41 6.41 -42.31
C GLY A 261 -7.40 7.49 -41.22
N GLN A 262 -8.56 7.93 -40.73
CA GLN A 262 -8.72 8.88 -39.63
C GLN A 262 -9.80 8.41 -38.66
N LEU A 263 -9.75 8.86 -37.40
CA LEU A 263 -10.72 8.47 -36.37
C LEU A 263 -12.13 8.83 -36.80
N CYS A 264 -12.30 10.03 -37.32
CA CYS A 264 -13.54 10.51 -37.89
C CYS A 264 -13.26 11.47 -39.05
N THR A 265 -14.21 11.55 -39.97
CA THR A 265 -14.22 12.56 -41.03
C THR A 265 -15.63 13.13 -41.16
N ALA A 266 -15.77 14.36 -41.67
CA ALA A 266 -17.10 14.93 -41.92
C ALA A 266 -17.92 14.14 -42.96
N ALA A 267 -17.28 13.25 -43.72
CA ALA A 267 -17.90 12.41 -44.76
C ALA A 267 -18.23 10.99 -44.27
N SER A 268 -17.67 10.53 -43.15
CA SER A 268 -17.92 9.20 -42.59
C SER A 268 -18.56 9.32 -41.22
N SER A 269 -19.79 8.81 -41.10
CA SER A 269 -20.49 8.75 -39.82
C SER A 269 -20.01 7.61 -38.92
N ARG A 270 -19.19 6.69 -39.43
CA ARG A 270 -18.79 5.47 -38.71
C ARG A 270 -17.39 5.00 -39.10
N GLU A 271 -16.54 4.78 -38.11
CA GLU A 271 -15.23 4.15 -38.27
C GLU A 271 -15.17 2.82 -37.52
N SER A 272 -14.54 1.82 -38.13
CA SER A 272 -14.24 0.55 -37.50
C SER A 272 -12.74 0.48 -37.21
N ILE A 273 -12.39 0.38 -35.93
CA ILE A 273 -11.00 0.30 -35.46
C ILE A 273 -10.77 -1.14 -35.03
N ALA A 274 -9.98 -1.90 -35.80
CA ALA A 274 -9.57 -3.24 -35.40
C ALA A 274 -8.20 -3.18 -34.73
N THR A 275 -8.08 -3.77 -33.55
CA THR A 275 -6.78 -3.99 -32.92
C THR A 275 -6.23 -5.33 -33.38
N LEU A 276 -5.03 -5.32 -33.94
CA LEU A 276 -4.30 -6.48 -34.44
C LEU A 276 -3.26 -6.91 -33.40
N HIS A 277 -3.23 -8.22 -33.12
CA HIS A 277 -2.21 -8.88 -32.30
C HIS A 277 -0.88 -9.05 -33.05
#